data_AF-A0A511X470-F1
#
_entry.id   AF-A0A511X470-F1
#
_cell.length_a   1.000
_cell.length_b   1.000
_cell.length_c   1.000
_cell.angle_alpha   90.00
_cell.angle_beta   90.00
_cell.angle_gamma   90.00
#
_symmetry.space_group_name_H-M   'P 1'
#
loop_
_entity.id
_entity.type
_entity.pdbx_description
1 polymer ?
#
loop_
_entity_poly.entity_id
_entity_poly.type
_entity_poly.pdbx_seq_one_letter_code
_entity_poly.pdbx_strand_id
1 'polypeptide(L)'
;MKKVITILLTIIVGISLTGCGEDSQSTSYPELSYIDNHIEVDQYDMVVETDNDGSRVLFFSADGEKRFKSVYVKETTHLKLINIYDGGEPLINERIND
;
A
#
# COMPACT_ATOMS: atom_id res chain seq x y z
N MET A 1 -45.70 -11.60 18.05
CA MET A 1 -46.02 -10.18 18.35
C MET A 1 -45.14 -9.32 17.47
N LYS A 2 -45.73 -8.49 16.63
CA LYS A 2 -45.02 -7.60 15.69
C LYS A 2 -44.63 -6.33 16.44
N LYS A 3 -43.35 -5.96 16.45
CA LYS A 3 -42.92 -4.57 16.67
C LYS A 3 -41.91 -4.23 15.59
N VAL A 4 -42.47 -3.77 14.48
CA VAL A 4 -41.81 -2.98 13.44
C VAL A 4 -41.36 -1.66 14.05
N ILE A 5 -40.09 -1.29 13.89
CA ILE A 5 -39.62 0.09 13.98
C ILE A 5 -38.93 0.40 12.66
N THR A 6 -39.71 1.06 11.80
CA THR A 6 -39.29 1.75 10.59
C THR A 6 -38.72 3.09 11.02
N ILE A 7 -37.50 3.45 10.61
CA ILE A 7 -37.07 4.85 10.59
C ILE A 7 -36.63 5.20 9.17
N LEU A 8 -37.21 6.31 8.73
CA LEU A 8 -37.20 6.90 7.40
C LEU A 8 -35.80 7.15 6.83
N LEU A 9 -35.60 6.58 5.66
CA LEU A 9 -35.02 7.18 4.45
C LEU A 9 -34.90 8.73 4.45
N THR A 10 -33.67 9.23 4.29
CA THR A 10 -33.40 10.53 3.63
C THR A 10 -32.49 10.28 2.41
N ILE A 11 -33.12 10.15 1.25
CA ILE A 11 -32.56 10.48 -0.08
C ILE A 11 -32.63 12.03 -0.14
N ILE A 12 -31.78 12.87 -0.75
CA ILE A 12 -31.03 12.90 -2.02
C ILE A 12 -30.03 14.08 -1.84
N VAL A 13 -28.80 14.13 -2.39
CA VAL A 13 -28.37 14.60 -3.72
C VAL A 13 -26.83 14.64 -3.59
N GLY A 14 -25.98 14.00 -4.39
CA GLY A 14 -25.94 14.00 -5.84
C GLY A 14 -24.78 14.88 -6.32
N ILE A 15 -23.53 14.43 -6.15
CA ILE A 15 -22.46 14.66 -7.12
C ILE A 15 -21.63 13.38 -7.15
N SER A 16 -21.85 12.57 -8.18
CA SER A 16 -20.89 11.59 -8.67
C SER A 16 -19.64 12.33 -9.11
N LEU A 17 -18.72 12.54 -8.18
CA LEU A 17 -17.33 12.83 -8.46
C LEU A 17 -16.65 11.48 -8.57
N THR A 18 -16.55 11.06 -9.82
CA THR A 18 -15.43 10.33 -10.38
C THR A 18 -15.00 9.14 -9.54
N GLY A 19 -15.45 7.95 -9.95
CA GLY A 19 -14.62 6.78 -9.72
C GLY A 19 -13.21 7.12 -10.21
N CYS A 20 -12.26 7.22 -9.29
CA CYS A 20 -10.99 6.57 -9.58
C CYS A 20 -11.37 5.10 -9.61
N GLY A 21 -11.33 4.50 -10.80
CA GLY A 21 -11.45 3.06 -10.89
C GLY A 21 -10.52 2.45 -9.84
N GLU A 22 -11.03 1.49 -9.08
CA GLU A 22 -10.19 0.53 -8.39
C GLU A 22 -9.56 -0.36 -9.46
N ASP A 23 -8.74 0.26 -10.32
CA ASP A 23 -7.79 -0.42 -11.16
C ASP A 23 -6.70 -0.84 -10.18
N SER A 24 -6.96 -1.98 -9.55
CA SER A 24 -6.03 -2.68 -8.69
C SER A 24 -4.84 -3.04 -9.58
N GLN A 25 -3.93 -2.09 -9.78
CA GLN A 25 -2.64 -2.27 -10.46
C GLN A 25 -1.71 -3.10 -9.57
N SER A 26 -2.22 -4.20 -9.03
CA SER A 26 -1.48 -5.24 -8.36
C SER A 26 -0.78 -6.11 -9.41
N THR A 27 0.04 -5.50 -10.29
CA THR A 27 1.03 -6.20 -11.11
C THR A 27 2.28 -5.36 -11.48
N SER A 28 2.48 -4.15 -10.95
CA SER A 28 3.60 -3.32 -11.45
C SER A 28 4.98 -3.78 -10.94
N TYR A 29 5.07 -4.21 -9.69
CA TYR A 29 6.35 -4.54 -9.05
C TYR A 29 6.29 -5.89 -8.33
N PRO A 30 7.22 -6.82 -8.59
CA PRO A 30 7.22 -8.16 -7.98
C PRO A 30 7.35 -8.13 -6.46
N GLU A 31 7.99 -7.10 -5.90
CA GLU A 31 8.16 -6.94 -4.46
C GLU A 31 6.88 -6.55 -3.71
N LEU A 32 5.85 -6.03 -4.40
CA LEU A 32 4.66 -5.51 -3.71
C LEU A 32 3.85 -6.59 -3.01
N SER A 33 3.74 -7.80 -3.57
CA SER A 33 3.03 -8.90 -2.91
C SER A 33 3.69 -9.29 -1.57
N TYR A 34 5.02 -9.22 -1.49
CA TYR A 34 5.76 -9.51 -0.27
C TYR A 34 5.61 -8.39 0.77
N ILE A 35 5.57 -7.13 0.31
CA ILE A 35 5.34 -5.97 1.17
C ILE A 35 3.91 -5.99 1.72
N ASP A 36 2.93 -6.31 0.87
CA ASP A 36 1.50 -6.34 1.22
C ASP A 36 1.19 -7.31 2.36
N ASN A 37 1.87 -8.47 2.38
CA ASN A 37 1.78 -9.45 3.47
C ASN A 37 2.18 -8.90 4.86
N HIS A 38 2.83 -7.73 4.92
CA HIS A 38 3.32 -7.15 6.17
C HIS A 38 2.62 -5.85 6.56
N ILE A 39 2.21 -5.03 5.58
CA ILE A 39 1.71 -3.68 5.87
C ILE A 39 0.35 -3.34 5.26
N GLU A 40 -0.33 -4.21 4.51
CA GLU A 40 -1.57 -3.87 3.77
C GLU A 40 -1.35 -2.60 2.92
N VAL A 41 -0.73 -2.76 1.74
CA VAL A 41 -0.22 -1.65 0.91
C VAL A 41 -1.31 -0.65 0.54
N ASP A 42 -2.56 -1.11 0.42
CA ASP A 42 -3.73 -0.29 0.07
C ASP A 42 -4.08 0.77 1.13
N GLN A 43 -3.58 0.64 2.36
CA GLN A 43 -3.76 1.63 3.43
C GLN A 43 -2.77 2.82 3.33
N TYR A 44 -1.87 2.82 2.34
CA TYR A 44 -0.79 3.80 2.23
C TYR A 44 -0.72 4.45 0.85
N ASP A 45 -0.34 5.72 0.85
CA ASP A 45 0.10 6.41 -0.35
C ASP A 45 1.50 5.92 -0.72
N MET A 46 1.61 5.19 -1.83
CA MET A 46 2.88 4.72 -2.36
C MET A 46 3.56 5.78 -3.22
N VAL A 47 4.80 6.12 -2.88
CA VAL A 47 5.65 7.07 -3.62
C VAL A 47 6.89 6.35 -4.14
N VAL A 48 7.09 6.40 -5.45
CA VAL A 48 8.31 5.91 -6.11
C VAL A 48 9.37 7.02 -6.07
N GLU A 49 10.44 6.83 -5.31
CA GLU A 49 11.53 7.81 -5.25
C GLU A 49 12.63 7.52 -6.26
N THR A 50 12.85 6.24 -6.54
CA THR A 50 13.82 5.80 -7.54
C THR A 50 13.35 4.48 -8.12
N ASP A 51 13.41 4.38 -9.44
CA ASP A 51 13.25 3.14 -10.18
C ASP A 51 14.28 3.15 -11.31
N ASN A 52 15.41 2.48 -11.13
CA ASN A 52 16.48 2.36 -12.12
C ASN A 52 16.83 0.89 -12.37
N ASP A 53 17.74 0.61 -13.31
CA ASP A 53 18.07 -0.77 -13.69
C ASP A 53 18.59 -1.64 -12.53
N GLY A 54 19.21 -1.03 -11.51
CA GLY A 54 19.74 -1.76 -10.37
C GLY A 54 18.75 -1.91 -9.21
N SER A 55 18.01 -0.85 -8.89
CA SER A 55 17.21 -0.81 -7.66
C SER A 55 15.94 0.02 -7.77
N ARG A 56 14.97 -0.31 -6.93
CA ARG A 56 13.76 0.47 -6.69
C ARG A 56 13.65 0.85 -5.22
N VAL A 57 13.28 2.11 -4.97
CA VAL A 57 13.03 2.64 -3.63
C VAL A 57 11.63 3.21 -3.58
N LEU A 58 10.80 2.66 -2.69
CA LEU A 58 9.43 3.10 -2.46
C LEU A 58 9.30 3.64 -1.04
N PHE A 59 8.49 4.68 -0.85
CA PHE A 59 7.95 5.05 0.45
C PHE A 59 6.46 4.76 0.50
N PHE A 60 6.00 4.34 1.67
CA PHE A 60 4.60 4.18 2.00
C PHE A 60 4.26 5.20 3.08
N SER A 61 3.34 6.11 2.75
CA SER A 61 2.99 7.23 3.60
C SER A 61 1.54 7.11 4.08
N ALA A 62 1.30 7.51 5.32
CA ALA A 62 -0.04 7.63 5.87
C ALA A 62 -0.13 8.99 6.55
N ASP A 63 -1.22 9.72 6.29
CA ASP A 63 -1.45 11.08 6.78
C ASP A 63 -0.31 12.08 6.40
N GLY A 64 0.30 11.88 5.23
CA GLY A 64 1.41 12.70 4.74
C GLY A 64 2.77 12.42 5.40
N GLU A 65 2.85 11.45 6.31
CA GLU A 65 4.10 11.04 6.96
C GLU A 65 4.62 9.73 6.36
N LYS A 66 5.91 9.68 6.04
CA LYS A 66 6.58 8.45 5.54
C LYS A 66 6.66 7.43 6.68
N ARG A 67 5.95 6.31 6.56
CA ARG A 67 5.88 5.25 7.59
C ARG A 67 6.83 4.09 7.30
N PHE A 68 6.88 3.66 6.04
CA PHE A 68 7.74 2.58 5.60
C PHE A 68 8.58 2.98 4.40
N LYS A 69 9.75 2.35 4.29
CA LYS A 69 10.63 2.43 3.12
C LYS A 69 10.96 1.03 2.65
N SER A 70 10.79 0.77 1.35
CA SER A 70 11.35 -0.41 0.71
C SER A 70 12.59 -0.06 -0.12
N VAL A 71 13.51 -1.00 -0.19
CA VAL A 71 14.62 -1.02 -1.15
C VAL A 71 14.63 -2.41 -1.78
N TYR A 72 14.41 -2.47 -3.09
CA TYR A 72 14.45 -3.69 -3.87
C TYR A 72 15.66 -3.66 -4.81
N VAL A 73 16.58 -4.60 -4.65
CA VAL A 73 17.72 -4.80 -5.54
C VAL A 73 17.31 -5.81 -6.61
N LYS A 74 17.19 -5.35 -7.86
CA LYS A 74 16.59 -6.13 -8.96
C LYS A 74 17.44 -7.32 -9.37
N GLU A 75 18.75 -7.13 -9.48
CA GLU A 75 19.72 -8.16 -9.89
C GLU A 75 19.68 -9.37 -8.94
N THR A 76 19.64 -9.11 -7.63
CA THR A 76 19.67 -10.16 -6.60
C THR A 76 18.30 -10.51 -6.05
N THR A 77 17.23 -9.89 -6.59
CA THR A 77 15.86 -10.01 -6.08
C THR A 77 15.76 -9.86 -4.55
N HIS A 78 16.59 -8.99 -3.97
CA HIS A 78 16.69 -8.81 -2.52
C HIS A 78 15.80 -7.66 -2.10
N LEU A 79 14.87 -7.92 -1.20
CA LEU A 79 13.95 -6.94 -0.65
C LEU A 79 14.35 -6.59 0.78
N LYS A 80 14.47 -5.29 1.04
CA LYS A 80 14.46 -4.75 2.39
C LYS A 80 13.22 -3.87 2.59
N LEU A 81 12.44 -4.15 3.62
CA LEU A 81 11.32 -3.31 4.07
C LEU A 81 11.62 -2.85 5.49
N ILE A 82 11.49 -1.55 5.76
CA ILE A 82 11.85 -0.95 7.05
C ILE A 82 10.69 -0.08 7.53
N ASN A 83 10.31 -0.26 8.79
CA ASN A 83 9.48 0.72 9.49
C ASN A 83 10.36 1.90 9.91
N ILE A 84 10.24 3.02 9.19
CA ILE A 84 11.07 4.21 9.44
C ILE A 84 10.44 5.15 10.48
N TYR A 85 9.21 4.87 10.89
CA TYR A 85 8.53 5.59 11.96
C TYR A 85 8.88 5.02 13.35
N ASP A 86 9.04 3.70 13.45
CA ASP A 86 9.27 2.99 14.72
C ASP A 86 10.63 2.27 14.72
N GLY A 87 11.68 3.01 15.07
CA GLY A 87 13.00 2.43 15.41
C GLY A 87 13.86 1.93 14.24
N GLY A 88 13.34 1.82 13.02
CA GLY A 88 14.15 1.51 11.82
C GLY A 88 14.54 0.04 11.68
N GLU A 89 13.94 -0.87 12.47
CA GLU A 89 14.18 -2.31 12.34
C GLU A 89 13.58 -2.85 11.02
N PRO A 90 14.30 -3.73 10.30
CA PRO A 90 13.78 -4.31 9.07
C PRO A 90 12.65 -5.31 9.35
N LEU A 91 11.52 -5.13 8.66
CA LEU A 91 10.43 -6.11 8.60
C LEU A 91 10.75 -7.24 7.62
N ILE A 92 11.46 -6.91 6.54
CA ILE A 92 11.95 -7.85 5.53
C ILE A 92 13.42 -7.50 5.26
N ASN A 93 14.27 -8.52 5.12
CA ASN A 93 15.64 -8.35 4.66
C ASN A 93 16.18 -9.65 4.05
N GLU A 94 15.59 -10.07 2.93
CA GLU A 94 15.87 -11.36 2.30
C GLU A 94 15.62 -11.35 0.80
N ARG A 95 15.95 -12.46 0.15
CA ARG A 95 15.63 -12.71 -1.26
C ARG A 95 14.20 -13.27 -1.35
N ILE A 96 13.42 -12.72 -2.26
CA ILE A 96 11.96 -12.98 -2.32
C ILE A 96 11.53 -13.83 -3.52
N ASN A 97 12.44 -14.51 -4.23
CA ASN A 97 12.11 -15.34 -5.39
C ASN A 97 12.97 -16.62 -5.43
N ASP A 98 13.38 -17.13 -4.27
CA ASP A 98 14.23 -18.33 -4.15
C ASP A 98 13.44 -19.64 -4.20
#